data_AF-N1UQ50-F1
#
_entry.id   AF-N1UQ50-F1
#
_cell.length_a   1.000
_cell.length_b   1.000
_cell.length_c   1.000
_cell.angle_alpha   90.00
_cell.angle_beta   90.00
_cell.angle_gamma   90.00
#
_symmetry.space_group_name_H-M   'P 1'
#
loop_
_entity.id
_entity.type
_entity.pdbx_description
1 polymer ?
#
loop_
_entity_poly.entity_id
_entity_poly.type
_entity_poly.pdbx_seq_one_letter_code
_entity_poly.pdbx_strand_id
1 'polypeptide(L)' 'MKEIQFWINLIEITGIFPNLIESQAQEIAKTIELMWNTKIQIEFNHSTSKARWLHDPDTNEVFLTID' A
#
# COMPACT_ATOMS: atom_id res chain seq x y z
N MET A 1 -5.08 -21.06 -7.85
CA MET A 1 -4.90 -19.95 -6.88
C MET A 1 -6.21 -19.21 -6.80
N LYS A 2 -6.75 -18.96 -5.60
CA LYS A 2 -7.89 -18.05 -5.45
C LYS A 2 -7.36 -16.64 -5.71
N GLU A 3 -7.81 -15.99 -6.77
CA GLU A 3 -7.59 -14.54 -6.94
C GLU A 3 -8.28 -13.84 -5.76
N ILE A 4 -7.47 -13.32 -4.84
CA ILE A 4 -7.98 -12.40 -3.83
C ILE A 4 -8.37 -11.15 -4.60
N GLN A 5 -9.63 -10.74 -4.44
CA GLN A 5 -10.11 -9.52 -5.07
C GLN A 5 -9.27 -8.34 -4.58
N PHE A 6 -8.77 -7.53 -5.52
CA PHE A 6 -7.83 -6.43 -5.26
C PHE A 6 -8.28 -5.47 -4.15
N TRP A 7 -9.59 -5.26 -4.00
CA TRP A 7 -10.19 -4.40 -3.00
C TRP A 7 -10.16 -4.97 -1.57
N ILE A 8 -9.94 -6.27 -1.38
CA ILE A 8 -9.90 -6.88 -0.03
C ILE A 8 -8.64 -6.47 0.74
N ASN A 9 -7.55 -6.16 0.04
CA ASN A 9 -6.27 -5.78 0.65
C ASN A 9 -5.92 -4.30 0.44
N LEU A 10 -6.87 -3.50 -0.06
CA LEU A 10 -6.64 -2.08 -0.37
C LEU A 10 -6.83 -1.23 0.89
N ILE A 11 -5.79 -0.46 1.25
CA ILE A 11 -5.77 0.45 2.38
C ILE A 11 -5.64 1.87 1.86
N GLU A 12 -6.65 2.70 2.07
CA GLU A 12 -6.63 4.12 1.73
C GLU A 12 -5.95 4.93 2.85
N ILE A 13 -4.73 5.40 2.59
CA ILE A 13 -3.93 6.20 3.53
C ILE A 13 -4.60 7.55 3.80
N THR A 14 -5.12 8.20 2.77
CA THR A 14 -5.83 9.48 2.87
C THR A 14 -7.13 9.38 3.68
N GLY A 15 -7.86 8.27 3.55
CA GLY A 15 -9.06 8.00 4.33
C GLY A 15 -8.78 7.69 5.80
N ILE A 16 -7.66 7.00 6.11
CA ILE A 16 -7.24 6.74 7.50
C ILE A 16 -6.70 8.00 8.18
N PHE A 17 -5.99 8.84 7.43
CA PHE A 17 -5.34 10.04 7.95
C PHE A 17 -5.84 11.30 7.22
N PRO A 18 -7.08 11.75 7.47
CA PRO A 18 -7.73 12.82 6.70
C PRO A 18 -7.07 14.20 6.84
N ASN A 19 -6.17 14.37 7.81
CA ASN A 19 -5.46 15.62 8.06
C ASN A 19 -4.13 15.72 7.29
N LEU A 20 -3.70 14.66 6.60
CA LEU A 20 -2.48 14.69 5.79
C LEU A 20 -2.78 15.33 4.44
N ILE A 21 -1.87 16.19 3.98
CA ILE A 21 -1.86 16.59 2.58
C ILE A 21 -1.33 15.43 1.73
N GLU A 22 -1.71 15.41 0.45
CA GLU A 22 -1.36 14.37 -0.53
C GLU A 22 0.12 13.96 -0.47
N SER A 23 1.04 14.92 -0.47
CA SER A 23 2.48 14.66 -0.45
C SER A 23 2.93 13.91 0.81
N GLN A 24 2.35 14.22 1.96
CA GLN A 24 2.63 13.51 3.22
C GLN A 24 2.06 12.09 3.19
N ALA A 25 0.85 11.92 2.66
CA ALA A 25 0.24 10.60 2.48
C ALA A 25 1.09 9.71 1.56
N GLN A 26 1.61 10.27 0.46
CA GLN A 26 2.53 9.55 -0.44
C GLN A 26 3.84 9.14 0.25
N GLU A 27 4.45 10.02 1.05
CA GLU A 27 5.68 9.69 1.80
C GLU A 27 5.46 8.54 2.79
N ILE A 28 4.33 8.56 3.50
CA ILE A 28 3.94 7.48 4.40
C ILE A 28 3.72 6.18 3.62
N ALA A 29 2.97 6.23 2.51
CA ALA A 29 2.68 5.04 1.71
C ALA A 29 3.97 4.41 1.15
N LYS A 30 4.90 5.21 0.62
CA LYS A 30 6.23 4.74 0.16
C LYS A 30 7.04 4.08 1.28
N THR A 31 6.99 4.66 2.48
CA THR A 31 7.68 4.11 3.66
C THR A 31 7.08 2.75 4.06
N ILE A 32 5.76 2.65 4.11
CA ILE A 32 5.07 1.41 4.46
C ILE A 32 5.29 0.34 3.40
N GLU A 33 5.23 0.68 2.11
CA GLU A 33 5.55 -0.24 1.00
C GLU A 33 6.93 -0.89 1.20
N LEU A 34 7.96 -0.09 1.50
CA LEU A 34 9.31 -0.57 1.74
C LEU A 34 9.38 -1.50 2.96
N MET A 35 8.76 -1.10 4.07
CA MET A 35 8.74 -1.90 5.31
C MET A 35 8.05 -3.24 5.11
N TRP A 36 6.88 -3.24 4.46
CA TRP A 36 6.12 -4.47 4.19
C TRP A 36 6.86 -5.39 3.24
N ASN A 37 7.43 -4.87 2.15
CA ASN A 37 8.25 -5.70 1.25
C ASN A 37 9.46 -6.30 1.97
N THR A 38 10.12 -5.53 2.84
CA THR A 38 11.24 -6.05 3.65
C THR A 38 10.77 -7.18 4.58
N LYS A 39 9.62 -7.00 5.25
CA LYS A 39 9.03 -8.02 6.13
C LYS A 39 8.63 -9.28 5.35
N ILE A 40 8.01 -9.11 4.18
CA ILE A 40 7.62 -10.20 3.29
C ILE A 40 8.84 -11.04 2.89
N GLN A 41 9.93 -10.37 2.49
CA GLN A 41 11.17 -11.04 2.10
C GLN A 41 11.81 -11.83 3.24
N ILE A 42 11.86 -11.25 4.45
CA ILE A 42 12.51 -11.88 5.60
C ILE A 42 11.71 -13.08 6.13
N GLU A 43 10.38 -12.95 6.23
CA GLU A 43 9.57 -13.92 6.97
C GLU A 43 8.87 -14.96 6.10
N PHE A 44 8.64 -14.64 4.82
CA PHE A 44 7.84 -15.48 3.93
C PHE A 44 8.65 -16.03 2.75
N ASN A 45 9.98 -16.12 2.89
CA ASN A 45 10.91 -16.77 1.94
C ASN A 45 10.68 -16.38 0.48
N HIS A 46 10.62 -15.07 0.19
CA HIS A 46 10.34 -14.56 -1.15
C HIS A 46 8.99 -15.06 -1.70
N SER A 47 7.92 -14.93 -0.91
CA SER A 47 6.58 -15.10 -1.44
C SER A 47 6.41 -14.23 -2.69
N THR A 48 5.55 -14.67 -3.61
CA THR A 48 5.26 -13.91 -4.84
C THR A 48 4.56 -12.58 -4.56
N SER A 49 4.22 -12.31 -3.31
CA SER A 49 3.47 -11.14 -2.91
C SER A 49 4.33 -9.91 -2.76
N LYS A 50 3.83 -8.77 -3.23
CA LYS A 50 4.53 -7.49 -3.16
C LYS A 50 3.59 -6.40 -2.67
N ALA A 51 4.06 -5.67 -1.66
CA ALA A 51 3.38 -4.44 -1.27
C ALA A 51 3.61 -3.37 -2.35
N ARG A 52 2.58 -2.61 -2.69
CA ARG A 52 2.63 -1.49 -3.64
C ARG A 52 1.80 -0.34 -3.13
N TRP A 53 2.32 0.88 -3.29
CA TRP A 53 1.50 2.09 -3.14
C TRP A 53 0.94 2.52 -4.49
N LEU A 54 -0.19 3.23 -4.45
CA LEU A 54 -0.91 3.75 -5.60
C LEU A 54 -1.34 5.17 -5.29
N HIS A 55 -1.39 6.01 -6.32
CA HIS A 55 -1.89 7.37 -6.22
C HIS A 55 -2.90 7.61 -7.33
N ASP A 56 -4.09 8.04 -6.93
CA ASP A 56 -5.11 8.53 -7.84
C ASP A 56 -5.00 10.07 -7.91
N PRO A 57 -4.48 10.62 -9.02
CA PRO A 57 -4.30 12.08 -9.16
C PRO A 57 -5.61 12.83 -9.36
N ASP A 58 -6.72 12.17 -9.70
CA ASP A 58 -8.02 12.82 -9.91
C ASP A 58 -8.73 13.07 -8.58
N THR A 59 -8.51 12.20 -7.59
CA THR A 59 -9.10 12.29 -6.24
C THR A 59 -8.09 12.70 -5.16
N ASN A 60 -6.79 12.73 -5.48
CA ASN A 60 -5.66 12.85 -4.55
C ASN A 60 -5.62 11.75 -3.49
N GLU A 61 -6.23 10.60 -3.77
CA GLU A 61 -6.27 9.47 -2.85
C GLU A 61 -4.99 8.65 -2.98
N VAL A 62 -4.47 8.21 -1.83
CA VAL A 62 -3.27 7.38 -1.75
C VAL A 62 -3.63 6.05 -1.15
N PHE A 63 -3.25 4.96 -1.82
CA PHE A 63 -3.57 3.60 -1.39
C PHE A 63 -2.33 2.74 -1.21
N LEU A 64 -2.49 1.65 -0.46
CA LEU A 64 -1.56 0.53 -0.34
C LEU A 64 -2.29 -0.78 -0.61
N THR A 65 -1.58 -1.73 -1.21
CA THR A 65 -2.09 -3.10 -1.43
C THR A 65 -0.95 -4.11 -1.39
N ILE A 66 -1.29 -5.39 -1.22
CA ILE A 66 -0.39 -6.53 -1.39
C ILE A 66 -1.00 -7.46 -2.45
N ASP A 67 -0.24 -7.73 -3.52
CA ASP A 67 -0.61 -8.65 -4.60
C ASP A 67 -0.04 -10.06 -4.45
#